data_AF-A0A818YZP5-F1
#
_entry.id   AF-A0A818YZP5-F1
#
_cell.length_a   1.000
_cell.length_b   1.000
_cell.length_c   1.000
_cell.angle_alpha   90.00
_cell.angle_beta   90.00
_cell.angle_gamma   90.00
#
_symmetry.space_group_name_H-M   'P 1'
#
loop_
_entity.id
_entity.type
_entity.pdbx_description
1 polymer ?
#
loop_
_entity_poly.entity_id
_entity_poly.type
_entity_poly.pdbx_seq_one_letter_code
_entity_poly.pdbx_strand_id
1 'polypeptide(L)'
;MATSNRCSICRKRTGTSICPGCKVLFCNEDFNSHRELLLNELYGLTVDRNELQAKINEAASNKKSANQFLEQIDEWQRKTIEKVKEAADLARQQVSKIMNFKLEEITEQFQTLSQELKELQETKDFVEQDLTRLKEEIRRLNEDLEQVAQSPAIKLNTKQSDQIVWQRMIYVEENSVDLVNQTRQTKPIGEHQ
;
A
#
# COMPACT_ATOMS: atom_id res chain seq x y z
N MET A 1 21.33 -16.90 -72.96
CA MET A 1 21.04 -17.98 -71.99
C MET A 1 19.53 -18.11 -71.90
N ALA A 2 18.96 -19.27 -72.26
CA ALA A 2 17.52 -19.47 -72.26
C ALA A 2 16.99 -19.52 -70.82
N THR A 3 16.40 -18.43 -70.33
CA THR A 3 15.65 -18.45 -69.08
C THR A 3 14.46 -19.38 -69.31
N SER A 4 14.46 -20.52 -68.61
CA SER A 4 13.37 -21.48 -68.69
C SER A 4 12.09 -20.79 -68.23
N ASN A 5 11.22 -20.41 -69.17
CA ASN A 5 9.91 -19.83 -68.89
C ASN A 5 8.93 -20.87 -68.34
N ARG A 6 9.40 -21.85 -67.57
CA ARG A 6 8.60 -22.94 -67.01
C ARG A 6 8.30 -22.64 -65.54
N CYS A 7 7.17 -23.16 -65.06
CA CYS A 7 6.80 -23.05 -63.66
C CYS A 7 7.89 -23.61 -62.74
N SER A 8 8.21 -22.86 -61.68
CA SER A 8 9.25 -23.20 -60.71
C SER A 8 8.86 -24.40 -59.82
N ILE A 9 7.56 -24.66 -59.65
CA ILE A 9 7.01 -25.77 -58.85
C ILE A 9 6.88 -27.05 -59.69
N CYS A 10 5.98 -27.09 -60.67
CA CYS A 10 5.73 -28.32 -61.41
C CYS A 10 6.72 -28.59 -62.57
N ARG A 11 7.45 -27.57 -63.06
CA ARG A 11 8.38 -27.61 -64.21
C ARG A 11 7.82 -28.16 -65.53
N LYS A 12 6.51 -28.45 -65.60
CA LYS A 12 5.81 -29.06 -66.75
C LYS A 12 5.18 -28.01 -67.65
N ARG A 13 4.62 -26.94 -67.09
CA ARG A 13 3.88 -25.89 -67.82
C ARG A 13 4.69 -24.61 -67.94
N THR A 14 4.35 -23.77 -68.91
CA THR A 14 4.88 -22.40 -69.04
C THR A 14 4.43 -21.57 -67.83
N GLY A 15 5.37 -20.87 -67.22
CA GLY A 15 5.10 -19.95 -66.15
C GLY A 15 4.54 -18.64 -66.70
N THR A 16 3.42 -18.19 -66.14
CA THR A 16 2.64 -17.04 -66.62
C THR A 16 2.55 -15.92 -65.59
N SER A 17 2.84 -16.22 -64.32
CA SER A 17 2.62 -15.32 -63.20
C SER A 17 3.81 -15.33 -62.24
N ILE A 18 4.24 -14.17 -61.75
CA ILE A 18 5.32 -14.04 -60.76
C ILE A 18 4.70 -13.58 -59.44
N CYS A 19 5.02 -14.28 -58.34
CA CYS A 19 4.68 -13.78 -57.00
C CYS A 19 5.72 -12.74 -56.57
N PRO A 20 5.33 -11.49 -56.21
CA PRO A 20 6.29 -10.46 -55.82
C PRO A 20 7.02 -10.78 -54.51
N GLY A 21 6.38 -11.54 -53.60
CA GLY A 21 6.99 -11.99 -52.35
C GLY A 21 8.05 -13.06 -52.57
N CYS A 22 7.71 -14.14 -53.29
CA CYS A 22 8.62 -15.25 -53.54
C CYS A 22 9.64 -14.97 -54.67
N LYS A 23 9.36 -14.01 -55.55
CA LYS A 23 10.15 -13.68 -56.76
C LYS A 23 10.40 -14.86 -57.71
N VAL A 24 9.50 -15.85 -57.72
CA VAL A 24 9.57 -17.02 -58.61
C VAL A 24 8.39 -17.06 -59.58
N LEU A 25 8.60 -17.70 -60.74
CA LEU A 25 7.64 -17.81 -61.83
C LEU A 25 6.79 -19.09 -61.65
N PHE A 26 5.47 -18.94 -61.69
CA PHE A 26 4.48 -20.01 -61.52
C PHE A 26 3.62 -20.17 -62.78
N CYS A 27 3.08 -21.37 -63.02
CA CYS A 27 1.91 -21.52 -63.88
C CYS A 27 0.64 -21.14 -63.09
N ASN A 28 -0.47 -20.84 -63.78
CA ASN A 28 -1.69 -20.36 -63.13
C ASN A 28 -2.22 -21.27 -62.01
N GLU A 29 -2.22 -22.59 -62.20
CA GLU A 29 -2.69 -23.51 -61.15
C GLU A 29 -1.79 -23.48 -59.90
N ASP A 30 -0.47 -23.61 -60.07
CA ASP A 30 0.48 -23.59 -58.95
C ASP A 30 0.50 -22.22 -58.25
N PHE A 31 0.23 -21.13 -58.99
CA PHE A 31 0.09 -19.80 -58.42
C PHE A 31 -1.17 -19.68 -57.55
N ASN A 32 -2.30 -20.23 -58.02
CA ASN A 32 -3.54 -20.25 -57.25
C ASN A 32 -3.40 -21.09 -55.98
N SER A 33 -2.80 -22.28 -56.08
CA SER A 33 -2.50 -23.12 -54.90
C SER A 33 -1.58 -22.41 -53.92
N HIS A 34 -0.54 -21.70 -54.41
CA HIS A 34 0.33 -20.88 -53.55
C HIS A 34 -0.46 -19.78 -52.82
N ARG A 35 -1.37 -19.09 -53.51
CA ARG A 35 -2.24 -18.06 -52.91
C ARG A 35 -3.21 -18.64 -51.89
N GLU A 36 -3.75 -19.82 -52.14
CA GLU A 36 -4.62 -20.55 -51.22
C GLU A 36 -3.89 -20.95 -49.93
N LEU A 37 -2.64 -21.43 -50.03
CA LEU A 37 -1.79 -21.69 -48.86
C LEU A 37 -1.57 -20.43 -48.01
N LEU A 38 -1.26 -19.29 -48.63
CA LEU A 38 -1.10 -18.02 -47.90
C LEU A 38 -2.39 -17.55 -47.22
N LEU A 39 -3.55 -17.78 -47.84
CA LEU A 39 -4.84 -17.47 -47.23
C LEU A 39 -5.12 -18.36 -46.01
N ASN A 40 -4.75 -19.64 -46.09
CA ASN A 40 -4.87 -20.57 -44.96
C ASN A 40 -3.94 -20.19 -43.80
N GLU A 41 -2.70 -19.76 -44.09
CA GLU A 41 -1.78 -19.23 -43.08
C GLU A 41 -2.36 -17.98 -42.39
N LEU A 42 -2.92 -17.04 -43.17
CA LEU A 42 -3.57 -15.84 -42.62
C LEU A 42 -4.79 -16.17 -41.76
N TYR A 43 -5.56 -17.19 -42.15
CA TYR A 43 -6.66 -17.71 -41.34
C TYR A 43 -6.14 -18.26 -40.01
N GLY A 44 -5.05 -19.05 -40.04
CA GLY A 44 -4.37 -19.54 -38.83
C GLY A 44 -3.95 -18.40 -37.90
N LEU A 45 -3.30 -17.35 -38.42
CA LEU A 45 -2.94 -16.16 -37.64
C LEU A 45 -4.15 -15.45 -37.03
N THR A 46 -5.28 -15.45 -37.72
CA THR A 46 -6.53 -14.87 -37.21
C THR A 46 -7.07 -15.68 -36.03
N VAL A 47 -6.99 -17.01 -36.10
CA VAL A 47 -7.34 -17.90 -34.98
C VAL A 47 -6.41 -17.65 -33.80
N ASP A 48 -5.09 -17.65 -34.00
CA ASP A 48 -4.09 -17.40 -32.95
C ASP A 48 -4.32 -16.05 -32.25
N ARG A 49 -4.61 -15.01 -33.04
CA ARG A 49 -4.93 -13.67 -32.51
C ARG A 49 -6.21 -13.67 -31.69
N ASN A 50 -7.23 -14.42 -32.08
CA ASN A 50 -8.48 -14.53 -31.33
C ASN A 50 -8.27 -15.29 -30.01
N GLU A 51 -7.47 -16.37 -30.02
CA GLU A 51 -7.11 -17.10 -28.81
C GLU A 51 -6.30 -16.22 -27.84
N LEU A 52 -5.33 -15.45 -28.36
CA LEU A 52 -4.58 -14.49 -27.56
C LEU A 52 -5.51 -13.43 -26.95
N GLN A 53 -6.45 -12.90 -27.73
CA GLN A 53 -7.44 -11.94 -27.23
C GLN A 53 -8.29 -12.53 -26.10
N ALA A 54 -8.71 -13.80 -26.22
CA ALA A 54 -9.46 -14.48 -25.18
C ALA A 54 -8.64 -14.64 -23.89
N LYS A 55 -7.37 -15.05 -24.00
CA LYS A 55 -6.44 -15.15 -22.86
C LYS A 55 -6.21 -13.80 -22.17
N ILE A 56 -6.05 -12.71 -22.94
CA ILE A 56 -5.93 -11.36 -22.40
C ILE A 56 -7.20 -10.97 -21.62
N ASN A 57 -8.37 -11.23 -22.19
CA ASN A 57 -9.64 -10.90 -21.55
C ASN A 57 -9.87 -11.71 -20.27
N GLU A 58 -9.49 -12.99 -20.27
CA GLU A 58 -9.55 -13.85 -19.08
C GLU A 58 -8.61 -13.34 -17.98
N ALA A 59 -7.36 -13.03 -18.32
CA ALA A 59 -6.39 -12.46 -17.37
C ALA A 59 -6.86 -11.10 -16.81
N ALA A 60 -7.42 -10.24 -17.66
CA ALA A 60 -7.99 -8.97 -17.26
C ALA A 60 -9.25 -9.11 -16.39
N SER A 61 -9.97 -10.22 -16.49
CA SER A 61 -11.16 -10.53 -15.66
C SER A 61 -10.77 -11.22 -14.36
N ASN A 62 -9.65 -11.95 -14.33
CA ASN A 62 -9.09 -12.58 -13.14
C ASN A 62 -8.35 -11.58 -12.23
N LYS A 63 -8.95 -10.42 -11.96
CA LYS A 63 -8.46 -9.40 -11.00
C LYS A 63 -8.52 -9.85 -9.55
N LYS A 64 -8.89 -11.10 -9.29
CA LYS A 64 -9.06 -11.65 -7.94
C LYS A 64 -7.77 -11.53 -7.12
N SER A 65 -6.61 -11.71 -7.74
CA SER A 65 -5.32 -11.52 -7.08
C SER A 65 -5.03 -10.06 -6.73
N ALA A 66 -5.34 -9.12 -7.63
CA ALA A 66 -5.23 -7.69 -7.35
C ALA A 66 -6.17 -7.27 -6.22
N ASN A 67 -7.40 -7.79 -6.19
CA ASN A 67 -8.36 -7.56 -5.10
C ASN A 67 -7.83 -8.09 -3.77
N GLN A 68 -7.16 -9.24 -3.75
CA GLN A 68 -6.56 -9.78 -2.52
C GLN A 68 -5.43 -8.90 -1.95
N PHE A 69 -4.64 -8.24 -2.80
CA PHE A 69 -3.62 -7.28 -2.33
C PHE A 69 -4.26 -5.99 -1.80
N LEU A 70 -5.32 -5.50 -2.45
CA LEU A 70 -6.09 -4.36 -1.96
C LEU A 70 -6.71 -4.64 -0.58
N GLU A 71 -7.31 -5.83 -0.39
CA GLU A 71 -7.84 -6.25 0.91
C GLU A 71 -6.76 -6.31 2.00
N GLN A 72 -5.53 -6.74 1.66
CA GLN A 72 -4.41 -6.75 2.61
C GLN A 72 -3.95 -5.33 2.97
N ILE A 73 -3.96 -4.40 2.01
CA ILE A 73 -3.66 -2.98 2.26
C ILE A 73 -4.71 -2.39 3.20
N ASP A 74 -6.00 -2.64 2.94
CA ASP A 74 -7.10 -2.16 3.77
C ASP A 74 -7.02 -2.72 5.21
N GLU A 75 -6.71 -4.00 5.34
CA GLU A 75 -6.55 -4.65 6.65
C GLU A 75 -5.34 -4.11 7.42
N TRP A 76 -4.21 -3.87 6.73
CA TRP A 76 -3.04 -3.22 7.32
C TRP A 76 -3.38 -1.80 7.79
N GLN A 77 -4.10 -1.02 6.98
CA GLN A 77 -4.55 0.32 7.33
C GLN A 77 -5.43 0.30 8.59
N ARG A 78 -6.43 -0.59 8.61
CA ARG A 78 -7.36 -0.73 9.74
C ARG A 78 -6.61 -1.04 11.04
N LYS A 79 -5.74 -2.04 11.03
CA LYS A 79 -4.92 -2.43 12.19
C LYS A 79 -3.99 -1.32 12.66
N THR A 80 -3.42 -0.56 11.72
CA THR A 80 -2.51 0.53 12.05
C THR A 80 -3.26 1.69 12.72
N ILE A 81 -4.45 2.05 12.23
CA ILE A 81 -5.32 3.05 12.87
C ILE A 81 -5.71 2.60 14.29
N GLU A 82 -6.03 1.32 14.48
CA GLU A 82 -6.38 0.74 15.78
C GLU A 82 -5.25 0.92 16.80
N LYS A 83 -4.00 0.59 16.42
CA LYS A 83 -2.82 0.82 17.27
C LYS A 83 -2.60 2.28 17.63
N VAL A 84 -2.83 3.20 16.70
CA VAL A 84 -2.72 4.65 16.96
C VAL A 84 -3.77 5.10 17.95
N LYS A 85 -5.01 4.58 17.86
CA LYS A 85 -6.08 4.87 18.82
C LYS A 85 -5.73 4.36 20.21
N GLU A 86 -5.26 3.11 20.33
CA GLU A 86 -4.83 2.53 21.60
C GLU A 86 -3.73 3.37 22.27
N ALA A 87 -2.71 3.78 21.50
CA ALA A 87 -1.64 4.63 22.01
C ALA A 87 -2.17 6.00 22.49
N ALA A 88 -3.10 6.60 21.75
CA ALA A 88 -3.74 7.86 22.15
C ALA A 88 -4.58 7.71 23.41
N ASP A 89 -5.32 6.60 23.56
CA ASP A 89 -6.13 6.33 24.74
C ASP A 89 -5.28 6.10 25.99
N LEU A 90 -4.16 5.39 25.87
CA LEU A 90 -3.18 5.25 26.94
C LEU A 90 -2.62 6.62 27.37
N ALA A 91 -2.28 7.48 26.43
CA ALA A 91 -1.81 8.83 26.73
C ALA A 91 -2.89 9.66 27.44
N ARG A 92 -4.15 9.61 26.99
CA ARG A 92 -5.29 10.27 27.67
C ARG A 92 -5.46 9.77 29.10
N GLN A 93 -5.41 8.46 29.31
CA GLN A 93 -5.51 7.88 30.65
C GLN A 93 -4.38 8.33 31.57
N GLN A 94 -3.15 8.45 31.06
CA GLN A 94 -2.02 8.97 31.83
C GLN A 94 -2.24 10.42 32.24
N VAL A 95 -2.70 11.27 31.31
CA VAL A 95 -3.06 12.67 31.61
C VAL A 95 -4.11 12.73 32.71
N SER A 96 -5.21 11.99 32.57
CA SER A 96 -6.27 11.94 33.58
C SER A 96 -5.77 11.47 34.94
N LYS A 97 -4.91 10.44 34.98
CA LYS A 97 -4.32 9.95 36.24
C LYS A 97 -3.47 11.01 36.93
N ILE A 98 -2.63 11.72 36.19
CA ILE A 98 -1.78 12.79 36.74
C ILE A 98 -2.65 13.92 37.30
N MET A 99 -3.70 14.33 36.57
CA MET A 99 -4.63 15.36 37.03
C MET A 99 -5.40 14.93 38.28
N ASN A 100 -5.94 13.72 38.29
CA ASN A 100 -6.69 13.20 39.42
C ASN A 100 -5.82 13.09 40.67
N PHE A 101 -4.60 12.56 40.54
CA PHE A 101 -3.66 12.45 41.66
C PHE A 101 -3.37 13.83 42.29
N LYS A 102 -3.11 14.85 41.47
CA LYS A 102 -2.90 16.22 41.99
C LYS A 102 -4.14 16.79 42.67
N LEU A 103 -5.32 16.53 42.12
CA LEU A 103 -6.57 17.00 42.71
C LEU A 103 -6.89 16.28 44.03
N GLU A 104 -6.59 15.00 44.12
CA GLU A 104 -6.68 14.19 45.34
C GLU A 104 -5.75 14.76 46.43
N GLU A 105 -4.49 15.05 46.10
CA GLU A 105 -3.53 15.67 47.03
C GLU A 105 -4.02 17.02 47.57
N ILE A 106 -4.53 17.90 46.70
CA ILE A 106 -5.12 19.19 47.11
C ILE A 106 -6.35 18.96 48.01
N THR A 107 -7.19 17.98 47.68
CA THR A 107 -8.40 17.66 48.44
C THR A 107 -8.06 17.17 49.85
N GLU A 108 -7.07 16.29 49.99
CA GLU A 108 -6.61 15.77 51.29
C GLU A 108 -6.02 16.88 52.16
N GLN A 109 -5.18 17.76 51.58
CA GLN A 109 -4.63 18.90 52.29
C GLN A 109 -5.74 19.88 52.73
N PHE A 110 -6.72 20.14 51.85
CA PHE A 110 -7.85 20.99 52.17
C PHE A 110 -8.73 20.42 53.30
N GLN A 111 -8.95 19.10 53.32
CA GLN A 111 -9.68 18.43 54.39
C GLN A 111 -8.95 18.55 55.73
N THR A 112 -7.62 18.37 55.71
CA THR A 112 -6.76 18.51 56.90
C THR A 112 -6.85 19.94 57.45
N LEU A 113 -6.69 20.95 56.59
CA LEU A 113 -6.84 22.36 56.94
C LEU A 113 -8.24 22.67 57.51
N SER A 114 -9.29 22.10 56.90
CA SER A 114 -10.68 22.30 57.35
C SER A 114 -10.93 21.74 58.74
N GLN A 115 -10.35 20.57 59.03
CA GLN A 115 -10.45 19.94 60.35
C GLN A 115 -9.68 20.75 61.40
N GLU A 116 -8.48 21.21 61.08
CA GLU A 116 -7.70 22.08 61.97
C GLU A 116 -8.43 23.38 62.29
N LEU A 117 -8.99 24.07 61.29
CA LEU A 117 -9.78 25.29 61.49
C LEU A 117 -10.97 25.06 62.44
N LYS A 118 -11.65 23.91 62.29
CA LYS A 118 -12.77 23.54 63.15
C LYS A 118 -12.31 23.34 64.59
N GLU A 119 -11.21 22.62 64.81
CA GLU A 119 -10.66 22.38 66.14
C GLU A 119 -10.26 23.69 66.84
N LEU A 120 -9.51 24.57 66.16
CA LEU A 120 -9.14 25.88 66.69
C LEU A 120 -10.36 26.75 67.00
N GLN A 121 -11.42 26.65 66.20
CA GLN A 121 -12.67 27.36 66.44
C GLN A 121 -13.43 26.82 67.67
N GLU A 122 -13.40 25.51 67.92
CA GLU A 122 -14.04 24.86 69.07
C GLU A 122 -13.28 25.12 70.37
N THR A 123 -11.95 24.97 70.34
CA THR A 123 -11.09 25.16 71.53
C THR A 123 -10.84 26.61 71.87
N LYS A 124 -10.95 27.52 70.89
CA LYS A 124 -10.52 28.93 70.99
C LYS A 124 -9.02 29.07 71.32
N ASP A 125 -8.24 28.02 71.08
CA ASP A 125 -6.81 27.95 71.38
C ASP A 125 -6.00 28.25 70.11
N PHE A 126 -5.86 29.53 69.78
CA PHE A 126 -5.09 29.97 68.62
C PHE A 126 -4.34 31.27 68.94
N VAL A 127 -3.17 31.44 68.32
CA VAL A 127 -2.37 32.67 68.35
C VAL A 127 -2.18 33.26 66.95
N GLU A 128 -1.61 34.45 66.86
CA GLU A 128 -1.40 35.17 65.59
C GLU A 128 -0.55 34.37 64.59
N GLN A 129 0.37 33.54 65.09
CA GLN A 129 1.19 32.66 64.26
C GLN A 129 0.36 31.59 63.57
N ASP A 130 -0.61 30.98 64.25
CA ASP A 130 -1.51 29.99 63.65
C ASP A 130 -2.33 30.61 62.53
N LEU A 131 -2.93 31.78 62.79
CA LEU A 131 -3.71 32.51 61.79
C LEU A 131 -2.87 32.90 60.57
N THR A 132 -1.60 33.23 60.77
CA THR A 132 -0.66 33.56 59.68
C THR A 132 -0.33 32.32 58.85
N ARG A 133 -0.05 31.19 59.50
CA ARG A 133 0.22 29.91 58.83
C ARG A 133 -0.99 29.44 58.01
N LEU A 134 -2.19 29.44 58.60
CA LEU A 134 -3.42 28.99 57.94
C LEU A 134 -3.74 29.84 56.71
N LYS A 135 -3.56 31.17 56.77
CA LYS A 135 -3.72 32.05 55.60
C LYS A 135 -2.76 31.70 54.48
N GLU A 136 -1.52 31.39 54.82
CA GLU A 136 -0.52 31.00 53.83
C GLU A 136 -0.80 29.63 53.23
N GLU A 137 -1.30 28.66 54.03
CA GLU A 137 -1.77 27.37 53.51
C GLU A 137 -2.94 27.52 52.54
N ILE A 138 -3.94 28.36 52.86
CA ILE A 138 -5.04 28.68 51.95
C ILE A 138 -4.52 29.28 50.64
N ARG A 139 -3.56 30.21 50.73
CA ARG A 139 -2.96 30.85 49.55
C ARG A 139 -2.27 29.81 48.66
N ARG A 140 -1.46 28.92 49.25
CA ARG A 140 -0.76 27.84 48.53
C ARG A 140 -1.74 26.88 47.85
N LEU A 141 -2.78 26.43 48.55
CA LEU A 141 -3.79 25.53 47.98
C LEU A 141 -4.51 26.15 46.79
N ASN A 142 -4.79 27.46 46.83
CA ASN A 142 -5.36 28.18 45.68
C ASN A 142 -4.37 28.22 44.50
N GLU A 143 -3.08 28.51 44.75
CA GLU A 143 -2.05 28.52 43.71
C GLU A 143 -1.88 27.13 43.06
N ASP A 144 -1.87 26.06 43.86
CA ASP A 144 -1.77 24.68 43.38
C ASP A 144 -2.99 24.30 42.54
N LEU A 145 -4.20 24.71 42.95
CA LEU A 145 -5.42 24.49 42.19
C LEU A 145 -5.41 25.24 40.84
N GLU A 146 -4.99 26.50 40.83
CA GLU A 146 -4.81 27.28 39.59
C GLU A 146 -3.77 26.63 38.68
N GLN A 147 -2.68 26.09 39.25
CA GLN A 147 -1.67 25.38 38.48
C GLN A 147 -2.23 24.12 37.84
N VAL A 148 -3.05 23.33 38.55
CA VAL A 148 -3.73 22.16 37.97
C VAL A 148 -4.61 22.57 36.78
N ALA A 149 -5.38 23.65 36.91
CA ALA A 149 -6.24 24.17 35.84
C ALA A 149 -5.43 24.60 34.60
N GLN A 150 -4.23 25.14 34.79
CA GLN A 150 -3.34 25.57 33.70
C GLN A 150 -2.53 24.42 33.07
N SER A 151 -2.54 23.22 33.67
CA SER A 151 -1.86 22.01 33.17
C SER A 151 -0.34 22.12 32.84
N PRO A 152 0.49 22.99 33.45
CA PRO A 152 1.89 23.15 33.06
C PRO A 152 2.76 21.90 33.37
N ALA A 153 2.25 20.97 34.17
CA ALA A 153 2.95 19.74 34.57
C ALA A 153 2.98 18.65 33.48
N ILE A 154 2.21 18.79 32.41
CA ILE A 154 2.05 17.75 31.38
C ILE A 154 2.64 18.25 30.06
N LYS A 155 3.69 17.58 29.60
CA LYS A 155 4.27 17.81 28.28
C LYS A 155 3.96 16.65 27.35
N LEU A 156 3.13 16.90 26.34
CA LEU A 156 2.89 15.92 25.28
C LEU A 156 4.13 15.82 24.38
N ASN A 157 4.61 14.60 24.14
CA ASN A 157 5.73 14.36 23.24
C ASN A 157 5.30 13.48 22.05
N THR A 158 5.10 14.11 20.90
CA THR A 158 4.74 13.43 19.65
C THR A 158 5.86 13.41 18.63
N LYS A 159 7.06 13.92 18.95
CA LYS A 159 8.14 14.12 17.94
C LYS A 159 8.58 12.85 17.21
N GLN A 160 8.37 11.68 17.83
CA GLN A 160 8.68 10.40 17.22
C GLN A 160 7.69 10.03 16.10
N SER A 161 6.43 10.48 16.16
CA SER A 161 5.47 10.21 15.08
C SER A 161 5.86 10.90 13.78
N ASP A 162 6.50 12.07 13.88
CA ASP A 162 6.93 12.86 12.73
C ASP A 162 8.10 12.19 11.97
N GLN A 163 8.77 11.21 12.59
CA GLN A 163 9.89 10.47 12.00
C GLN A 163 9.45 9.19 11.28
N ILE A 164 8.17 8.82 11.37
CA ILE A 164 7.65 7.59 10.76
C ILE A 164 7.57 7.77 9.25
N VAL A 165 8.41 7.03 8.51
CA VAL A 165 8.37 6.96 7.05
C VAL A 165 7.36 5.90 6.63
N TRP A 166 6.10 6.29 6.47
CA TRP A 166 4.99 5.40 6.16
C TRP A 166 5.17 4.56 4.88
N GLN A 167 5.85 5.11 3.88
CA GLN A 167 6.13 4.43 2.61
C GLN A 167 7.11 3.25 2.76
N ARG A 168 7.81 3.14 3.90
CA ARG A 168 8.64 1.97 4.24
C ARG A 168 7.89 0.93 5.07
N MET A 169 6.73 1.29 5.61
CA MET A 169 5.90 0.40 6.43
C MET A 169 4.96 -0.46 5.58
N ILE A 170 4.58 0.05 4.40
CA ILE A 170 3.83 -0.70 3.38
C ILE A 170 4.30 -0.26 1.99
N TYR A 171 4.65 -1.22 1.15
CA TYR A 171 5.09 -0.98 -0.22
C TYR A 171 4.74 -2.18 -1.10
N VAL A 172 4.68 -1.95 -2.41
CA VAL A 172 4.40 -2.98 -3.42
C VAL A 172 5.64 -3.10 -4.30
N GLU A 173 6.20 -4.30 -4.41
CA GLU A 173 7.29 -4.63 -5.32
C GLU A 173 6.74 -5.41 -6.52
N GLU A 174 7.14 -5.01 -7.73
CA GLU A 174 6.87 -5.77 -8.94
C GLU A 174 7.98 -6.82 -9.11
N ASN A 175 7.64 -8.10 -8.96
CA ASN A 175 8.55 -9.19 -9.29
C ASN A 175 8.60 -9.33 -10.83
N SER A 176 9.45 -8.56 -11.50
CA SER A 176 9.75 -8.80 -12.92
C SER A 176 10.55 -10.10 -13.04
N VAL A 177 9.89 -11.19 -13.43
CA VAL A 177 10.59 -12.39 -13.92
C VAL A 177 11.11 -12.07 -15.32
N ASP A 178 12.43 -12.04 -15.49
CA ASP A 178 13.10 -11.85 -16.78
C ASP A 178 12.65 -12.91 -17.81
N LEU A 179 11.68 -12.56 -18.65
CA LEU A 179 11.17 -13.40 -19.73
C LEU A 179 12.07 -13.41 -20.99
N VAL A 180 13.35 -13.07 -20.88
CA VAL A 180 14.27 -12.94 -22.04
C VAL A 180 14.96 -14.27 -22.44
N ASN A 181 14.91 -15.33 -21.63
CA ASN A 181 15.76 -16.51 -21.85
C ASN A 181 15.08 -17.78 -22.42
N GLN A 182 13.88 -17.71 -23.00
CA GLN A 182 13.25 -18.91 -23.60
C GLN A 182 13.19 -18.98 -25.13
N THR A 183 13.71 -17.99 -25.88
CA THR A 183 13.68 -18.02 -27.37
C THR A 183 15.00 -18.44 -28.02
N ARG A 184 15.92 -19.11 -27.29
CA ARG A 184 17.16 -19.67 -27.87
C ARG A 184 17.24 -21.20 -27.74
N GLN A 185 16.18 -21.91 -28.12
CA GLN A 185 16.29 -23.32 -28.54
C GLN A 185 15.31 -23.61 -29.68
N THR A 186 15.53 -22.99 -30.84
CA THR A 186 15.19 -23.62 -32.12
C THR A 186 16.49 -23.80 -32.90
N LYS A 187 16.94 -25.06 -32.91
CA LYS A 187 18.11 -25.55 -33.65
C LYS A 187 17.85 -25.40 -35.16
N PRO A 188 18.85 -25.05 -36.00
CA PRO A 188 18.64 -24.85 -37.41
C PRO A 188 18.33 -26.18 -38.12
N ILE A 189 17.39 -26.10 -39.07
CA ILE A 189 17.07 -27.12 -40.06
C ILE A 189 18.35 -27.44 -40.84
N GLY A 190 18.77 -28.70 -40.78
CA GLY A 190 19.87 -29.21 -41.59
C GLY A 190 19.46 -29.25 -43.06
N GLU A 191 20.27 -28.62 -43.89
CA GLU A 191 20.40 -28.90 -45.31
C GLU A 191 20.76 -30.38 -45.50
N HIS A 192 20.04 -31.11 -46.35
CA HIS A 192 20.64 -32.17 -47.15
C HIS A 192 19.79 -32.49 -48.40
N GLN A 193 20.47 -32.30 -49.54
CA GLN A 193 20.29 -32.85 -50.90
C GLN A 193 19.15 -32.35 -51.78
#